data_AF-A0A9E3WL26-F1
#
_entry.id   AF-A0A9E3WL26-F1
#
_cell.length_a   1.000
_cell.length_b   1.000
_cell.length_c   1.000
_cell.angle_alpha   90.00
_cell.angle_beta   90.00
_cell.angle_gamma   90.00
#
_symmetry.space_group_name_H-M   'P 1'
#
loop_
_entity.id
_entity.type
_entity.pdbx_description
1 polymer ?
#
loop_
_entity_poly.entity_id
_entity_poly.type
_entity_poly.pdbx_seq_one_letter_code
_entity_poly.pdbx_strand_id
1 'polypeptide(L)'
;MSSRFVPLLVVPVLIGVLTDVVAQTREEKVREDRRKVEAEGFWIYNNLPLAFDTAKQNGKPIMVVLRCIPCEACVKLDDDLVEQDKVIRSLLDEFVCARVVSTNGLDLSLFQYDTDQSFAVFFLNADKTIYGRFGTRSHRTEWFGDVSLKGLAAAMQGALKLHSNYPANAETLAAKRGPKPDVASPELFPSLREKFTDSLDYTGNVVKSCIHCHQIGDAQRDLYRSSGKPLPESLLFPYPHPKAIGLVIDPDTRATVKAIGVESPAAAAGFQVGDEIQSLNGQPLLSIADIQWVLHRTPASGGQIAARVVRGGAARELTLDLASGWRQVDDISWRVSSWGLRRMVTGGMLLEQATADQRQAAGVADDAMALHVKHVGQYGAHAAAKKAGVQKDDILIAFDGRTDLLREADVFRQGMWQRKPGESVLITVSRNGKQIQLQLPMQE
;
A
#
# COMPACT_ATOMS: atom_id res chain seq x y z
N MET A 1 20.58 74.87 34.74
CA MET A 1 21.77 73.99 34.63
C MET A 1 21.56 72.85 35.60
N SER A 2 21.03 71.73 35.10
CA SER A 2 20.60 70.62 35.95
C SER A 2 21.03 69.32 35.27
N SER A 3 22.07 68.70 35.84
CA SER A 3 22.61 67.39 35.49
C SER A 3 21.53 66.31 35.57
N ARG A 4 21.44 65.44 34.55
CA ARG A 4 20.76 64.15 34.65
C ARG A 4 21.69 63.05 34.11
N PHE A 5 22.13 62.22 35.05
CA PHE A 5 22.79 60.94 34.83
C PHE A 5 21.89 59.99 34.02
N VAL A 6 22.46 59.30 33.03
CA VAL A 6 21.83 58.16 32.36
C VAL A 6 22.64 56.92 32.73
N PRO A 7 22.03 55.86 33.31
CA PRO A 7 22.75 54.65 33.65
C PRO A 7 22.94 53.76 32.41
N LEU A 8 24.14 53.21 32.26
CA LEU A 8 24.48 52.25 31.22
C LEU A 8 23.90 50.88 31.60
N LEU A 9 22.87 50.44 30.90
CA LEU A 9 22.26 49.11 31.09
C LEU A 9 23.04 48.09 30.24
N VAL A 10 23.80 47.21 30.88
CA VAL A 10 24.47 46.09 30.21
C VAL A 10 23.46 44.96 30.05
N VAL A 11 23.03 44.71 28.81
CA VAL A 11 22.19 43.56 28.46
C VAL A 11 23.11 42.36 28.14
N PRO A 12 23.03 41.24 28.87
CA PRO A 12 23.81 40.06 28.52
C PRO A 12 23.19 39.40 27.28
N VAL A 13 23.96 39.34 26.20
CA VAL A 13 23.60 38.56 25.01
C VAL A 13 23.80 37.09 25.36
N LEU A 14 22.70 36.39 25.67
CA LEU A 14 22.67 34.92 25.69
C LEU A 14 22.83 34.43 24.24
N ILE A 15 24.05 34.03 23.90
CA ILE A 15 24.32 33.26 22.67
C ILE A 15 23.75 31.86 22.92
N GLY A 16 22.52 31.63 22.47
CA GLY A 16 21.94 30.29 22.42
C GLY A 16 22.74 29.44 21.44
N VAL A 17 23.41 28.41 21.95
CA VAL A 17 23.99 27.36 21.12
C VAL A 17 22.83 26.60 20.50
N LEU A 18 22.51 26.91 19.24
CA LEU A 18 21.67 26.06 18.42
C LEU A 18 22.48 24.78 18.14
N THR A 19 22.18 23.71 18.86
CA THR A 19 22.67 22.38 18.49
C THR A 19 21.88 21.92 17.28
N ASP A 20 22.48 21.99 16.10
CA ASP A 20 21.98 21.31 14.91
C ASP A 20 21.99 19.79 15.19
N VAL A 21 20.82 19.22 15.47
CA VAL A 21 20.67 17.77 15.58
C VAL A 21 20.78 17.20 14.16
N VAL A 22 21.91 16.59 13.83
CA VAL A 22 22.12 15.90 12.56
C VAL A 22 21.09 14.77 12.46
N ALA A 23 20.26 14.79 11.41
CA ALA A 23 19.28 13.74 11.17
C ALA A 23 19.98 12.40 10.90
N GLN A 24 19.57 11.34 11.60
CA GLN A 24 20.10 10.00 11.41
C GLN A 24 19.93 9.52 9.96
N THR A 25 20.99 8.91 9.44
CA THR A 25 20.97 8.16 8.19
C THR A 25 20.04 6.94 8.29
N ARG A 26 19.60 6.42 7.15
CA ARG A 26 18.79 5.20 7.12
C ARG A 26 19.51 4.00 7.74
N GLU A 27 20.82 3.89 7.53
CA GLU A 27 21.62 2.79 8.07
C GLU A 27 21.67 2.85 9.60
N GLU A 28 21.90 4.03 10.18
CA GLU A 28 21.85 4.23 11.63
C GLU A 28 20.48 3.84 12.20
N LYS A 29 19.38 4.26 11.55
CA LYS A 29 18.02 3.88 11.98
C LYS A 29 17.78 2.37 11.99
N VAL A 30 18.22 1.66 10.95
CA VAL A 30 18.06 0.19 10.86
C VAL A 30 18.86 -0.54 11.95
N ARG A 31 20.10 -0.10 12.19
CA ARG A 31 20.97 -0.71 13.20
C ARG A 31 20.47 -0.42 14.61
N GLU A 32 20.01 0.80 14.85
CA GLU A 32 19.48 1.21 16.14
C GLU A 32 18.14 0.53 16.46
N ASP A 33 17.24 0.39 15.49
CA ASP A 33 15.98 -0.36 15.64
C ASP A 33 16.25 -1.79 16.11
N ARG A 34 17.16 -2.50 15.42
CA ARG A 34 17.60 -3.83 15.83
C ARG A 34 18.12 -3.85 17.26
N ARG A 35 19.07 -2.95 17.58
CA ARG A 35 19.72 -2.88 18.89
C ARG A 35 18.70 -2.65 20.00
N LYS A 36 17.76 -1.71 19.81
CA LYS A 36 16.70 -1.40 20.78
C LYS A 36 15.79 -2.60 20.99
N VAL A 37 15.25 -3.15 19.91
CA VAL A 37 14.26 -4.23 19.97
C VAL A 37 14.86 -5.52 20.56
N GLU A 38 16.08 -5.88 20.18
CA GLU A 38 16.77 -7.05 20.74
C GLU A 38 17.11 -6.86 22.23
N ALA A 39 17.45 -5.63 22.66
CA ALA A 39 17.76 -5.35 24.06
C ALA A 39 16.52 -5.38 24.98
N GLU A 40 15.37 -4.94 24.48
CA GLU A 40 14.09 -5.03 25.20
C GLU A 40 13.58 -6.47 25.33
N GLY A 41 13.86 -7.31 24.32
CA GLY A 41 13.58 -8.75 24.35
C GLY A 41 12.10 -9.13 24.25
N PHE A 42 11.20 -8.14 24.08
CA PHE A 42 9.76 -8.38 23.95
C PHE A 42 9.37 -8.90 22.56
N TRP A 43 10.00 -8.36 21.51
CA TRP A 43 9.75 -8.75 20.12
C TRP A 43 10.83 -9.69 19.60
N ILE A 44 10.40 -10.74 18.89
CA ILE A 44 11.30 -11.59 18.11
C ILE A 44 11.67 -10.87 16.81
N TYR A 45 12.93 -10.50 16.67
CA TYR A 45 13.41 -9.66 15.57
C TYR A 45 13.93 -10.49 14.37
N ASN A 46 13.29 -10.35 13.20
CA ASN A 46 13.59 -11.05 11.94
C ASN A 46 13.76 -12.58 12.06
N ASN A 47 13.13 -13.22 13.06
CA ASN A 47 13.24 -14.65 13.30
C ASN A 47 11.86 -15.31 13.40
N LEU A 48 11.20 -15.42 12.26
CA LEU A 48 9.89 -16.07 12.16
C LEU A 48 9.90 -17.53 12.62
N PRO A 49 10.91 -18.37 12.31
CA PRO A 49 10.98 -19.74 12.84
C PRO A 49 10.88 -19.78 14.38
N LEU A 50 11.65 -18.95 15.08
CA LEU A 50 11.58 -18.85 16.53
C LEU A 50 10.18 -18.40 17.01
N ALA A 51 9.51 -17.49 16.31
CA ALA A 51 8.16 -17.07 16.67
C ALA A 51 7.15 -18.22 16.55
N PHE A 52 7.21 -19.03 15.49
CA PHE A 52 6.36 -20.21 15.32
C PHE A 52 6.63 -21.27 16.39
N ASP A 53 7.91 -21.57 16.68
CA ASP A 53 8.28 -22.54 17.70
C ASP A 53 7.84 -22.08 19.10
N THR A 54 8.03 -20.79 19.41
CA THR A 54 7.59 -20.20 20.68
C THR A 54 6.07 -20.28 20.84
N ALA A 55 5.32 -19.92 19.80
CA ALA A 55 3.85 -20.00 19.81
C ALA A 55 3.35 -21.44 19.96
N LYS A 56 4.03 -22.40 19.33
CA LYS A 56 3.72 -23.82 19.49
C LYS A 56 3.96 -24.31 20.92
N GLN A 57 4.98 -23.79 21.59
CA GLN A 57 5.32 -24.17 22.98
C GLN A 57 4.36 -23.56 24.00
N ASN A 58 3.98 -22.30 23.85
CA ASN A 58 3.15 -21.58 24.83
C ASN A 58 1.66 -21.53 24.49
N GLY A 59 1.27 -21.99 23.29
CA GLY A 59 -0.11 -22.03 22.82
C GLY A 59 -0.71 -20.67 22.49
N LYS A 60 0.08 -19.59 22.40
CA LYS A 60 -0.40 -18.25 22.04
C LYS A 60 -0.48 -18.06 20.52
N PRO A 61 -1.36 -17.19 20.01
CA PRO A 61 -1.30 -16.75 18.63
C PRO A 61 -0.06 -15.87 18.38
N ILE A 62 0.29 -15.69 17.11
CA ILE A 62 1.42 -14.86 16.68
C ILE A 62 0.89 -13.56 16.09
N MET A 63 1.49 -12.43 16.48
CA MET A 63 1.35 -11.16 15.78
C MET A 63 2.66 -10.86 15.06
N VAL A 64 2.64 -10.92 13.73
CA VAL A 64 3.79 -10.55 12.90
C VAL A 64 3.59 -9.13 12.38
N VAL A 65 4.53 -8.23 12.66
CA VAL A 65 4.60 -6.88 12.11
C VAL A 65 5.67 -6.85 11.01
N LEU A 66 5.24 -6.66 9.76
CA LEU A 66 6.12 -6.38 8.62
C LEU A 66 6.25 -4.87 8.47
N ARG A 67 7.46 -4.30 8.56
CA ARG A 67 7.66 -2.84 8.53
C ARG A 67 8.99 -2.43 7.88
N CYS A 68 8.96 -1.46 6.95
CA CYS A 68 10.20 -0.87 6.43
C CYS A 68 10.78 0.16 7.40
N ILE A 69 12.12 0.33 7.41
CA ILE A 69 12.80 1.37 8.21
C ILE A 69 13.47 2.40 7.29
N PRO A 70 13.19 3.71 7.46
CA PRO A 70 12.09 4.27 8.25
C PRO A 70 10.72 3.98 7.61
N CYS A 71 9.67 3.92 8.42
CA CYS A 71 8.30 3.83 7.93
C CYS A 71 7.66 5.23 7.89
N GLU A 72 7.94 5.99 6.83
CA GLU A 72 7.42 7.36 6.70
C GLU A 72 5.89 7.40 6.49
N ALA A 73 5.29 6.31 6.01
CA ALA A 73 3.88 6.25 5.67
C ALA A 73 2.94 5.92 6.83
N CYS A 74 3.43 5.56 8.02
CA CYS A 74 2.61 5.00 9.11
C CYS A 74 2.87 5.67 10.47
N VAL A 75 3.08 6.99 10.48
CA VAL A 75 3.50 7.77 11.66
C VAL A 75 2.60 7.60 12.92
N LYS A 76 1.34 7.18 12.82
CA LYS A 76 0.50 6.88 14.01
C LYS A 76 0.59 5.47 14.56
N LEU A 77 1.09 4.53 13.76
CA LEU A 77 1.43 3.18 14.22
C LEU A 77 2.93 3.11 14.49
N ASP A 78 3.53 4.25 14.84
CA ASP A 78 4.91 4.26 15.28
C ASP A 78 5.06 3.35 16.50
N ASP A 79 6.17 2.65 16.59
CA ASP A 79 6.33 1.58 17.58
C ASP A 79 6.19 2.16 18.99
N ASP A 80 6.73 3.36 19.21
CA ASP A 80 6.59 4.09 20.48
C ASP A 80 5.12 4.44 20.80
N LEU A 81 4.28 4.73 19.81
CA LEU A 81 2.85 5.02 20.04
C LEU A 81 2.06 3.74 20.34
N VAL A 82 2.39 2.64 19.67
CA VAL A 82 1.76 1.33 19.86
C VAL A 82 2.12 0.76 21.24
N GLU A 83 3.39 0.87 21.65
CA GLU A 83 3.88 0.33 22.91
C GLU A 83 3.47 1.17 24.13
N GLN A 84 3.23 2.48 23.95
CA GLN A 84 2.75 3.37 25.02
C GLN A 84 1.22 3.32 25.18
N ASP A 85 0.47 2.82 24.19
CA ASP A 85 -0.97 2.64 24.32
C ASP A 85 -1.29 1.50 25.29
N LYS A 86 -1.95 1.82 26.41
CA LYS A 86 -2.22 0.85 27.48
C LYS A 86 -3.09 -0.33 27.04
N VAL A 87 -4.03 -0.11 26.11
CA VAL A 87 -4.92 -1.17 25.65
C VAL A 87 -4.16 -2.12 24.76
N ILE A 88 -3.42 -1.59 23.78
CA ILE A 88 -2.62 -2.41 22.87
C ILE A 88 -1.52 -3.13 23.65
N ARG A 89 -0.82 -2.44 24.57
CA ARG A 89 0.24 -3.08 25.36
C ARG A 89 -0.24 -4.29 26.14
N SER A 90 -1.43 -4.21 26.74
CA SER A 90 -2.05 -5.34 27.44
C SER A 90 -2.43 -6.47 26.48
N LEU A 91 -2.85 -6.15 25.26
CA LEU A 91 -3.17 -7.16 24.25
C LEU A 91 -1.91 -7.82 23.69
N LEU A 92 -0.79 -7.09 23.55
CA LEU A 92 0.46 -7.63 23.04
C LEU A 92 0.99 -8.80 23.89
N ASP A 93 0.74 -8.79 25.21
CA ASP A 93 1.14 -9.89 26.11
C ASP A 93 0.43 -11.21 25.78
N GLU A 94 -0.71 -11.17 25.07
CA GLU A 94 -1.46 -12.35 24.64
C GLU A 94 -0.93 -12.95 23.31
N PHE A 95 0.07 -12.32 22.68
CA PHE A 95 0.66 -12.78 21.43
C PHE A 95 2.15 -13.12 21.58
N VAL A 96 2.62 -14.06 20.77
CA VAL A 96 4.04 -14.08 20.38
C VAL A 96 4.25 -13.00 19.34
N CYS A 97 5.00 -11.97 19.71
CA CYS A 97 5.20 -10.78 18.90
C CYS A 97 6.48 -10.92 18.06
N ALA A 98 6.36 -10.82 16.74
CA ALA A 98 7.49 -10.89 15.81
C ALA A 98 7.56 -9.62 14.95
N ARG A 99 8.74 -9.01 14.89
CA ARG A 99 9.03 -7.84 14.07
C ARG A 99 9.91 -8.25 12.90
N VAL A 100 9.45 -7.99 11.68
CA VAL A 100 10.18 -8.32 10.45
C VAL A 100 10.37 -7.03 9.65
N VAL A 101 11.63 -6.64 9.44
CA VAL A 101 11.99 -5.34 8.87
C VAL A 101 12.52 -5.39 7.45
N SER A 102 12.46 -6.56 6.85
CA SER A 102 12.92 -6.86 5.50
C SER A 102 12.08 -7.99 4.92
N THR A 103 11.94 -8.02 3.59
CA THR A 103 11.27 -9.13 2.92
C THR A 103 12.23 -10.19 2.38
N ASN A 104 13.53 -10.09 2.66
CA ASN A 104 14.50 -11.12 2.29
C ASN A 104 14.08 -12.46 2.96
N GLY A 105 14.02 -13.55 2.18
CA GLY A 105 13.64 -14.86 2.69
C GLY A 105 12.17 -14.99 3.14
N LEU A 106 11.33 -13.97 2.89
CA LEU A 106 9.93 -13.97 3.33
C LEU A 106 9.12 -15.04 2.59
N ASP A 107 8.39 -15.88 3.33
CA ASP A 107 7.51 -16.91 2.77
C ASP A 107 6.30 -16.30 2.03
N LEU A 108 6.37 -16.23 0.70
CA LEU A 108 5.32 -15.65 -0.15
C LEU A 108 4.05 -16.50 -0.23
N SER A 109 4.08 -17.74 0.28
CA SER A 109 2.87 -18.58 0.42
C SER A 109 2.07 -18.25 1.69
N LEU A 110 2.68 -17.55 2.64
CA LEU A 110 2.07 -17.12 3.89
C LEU A 110 1.77 -15.62 3.88
N PHE A 111 2.78 -14.80 3.57
CA PHE A 111 2.69 -13.34 3.67
C PHE A 111 2.25 -12.72 2.34
N GLN A 112 0.96 -12.87 2.03
CA GLN A 112 0.33 -12.23 0.88
C GLN A 112 -0.46 -11.00 1.35
N TYR A 113 0.03 -9.82 0.97
CA TYR A 113 -0.52 -8.51 1.32
C TYR A 113 -0.22 -7.50 0.22
N ASP A 114 -0.76 -6.29 0.36
CA ASP A 114 -0.47 -5.16 -0.52
C ASP A 114 0.98 -4.69 -0.32
N THR A 115 1.85 -5.03 -1.27
CA THR A 115 3.29 -4.78 -1.18
C THR A 115 3.67 -3.32 -1.39
N ASP A 116 2.73 -2.46 -1.82
CA ASP A 116 2.89 -1.01 -1.83
C ASP A 116 2.67 -0.38 -0.43
N GLN A 117 2.35 -1.20 0.57
CA GLN A 117 2.30 -0.81 1.99
C GLN A 117 3.64 -1.08 2.66
N SER A 118 4.15 -0.08 3.37
CA SER A 118 5.37 -0.20 4.19
C SER A 118 5.12 -0.74 5.59
N PHE A 119 3.87 -1.08 5.90
CA PHE A 119 3.42 -1.65 7.17
C PHE A 119 2.29 -2.65 6.91
N ALA A 120 2.43 -3.86 7.45
CA ALA A 120 1.38 -4.86 7.48
C ALA A 120 1.49 -5.70 8.76
N VAL A 121 0.35 -6.12 9.29
CA VAL A 121 0.26 -7.01 10.45
C VAL A 121 -0.47 -8.27 10.03
N PHE A 122 0.04 -9.41 10.48
CA PHE A 122 -0.62 -10.70 10.35
C PHE A 122 -0.86 -11.30 11.74
N PHE A 123 -2.09 -11.74 11.97
CA PHE A 123 -2.45 -12.55 13.13
C PHE A 123 -2.52 -14.01 12.69
N LEU A 124 -1.71 -14.86 13.32
CA LEU A 124 -1.52 -16.24 12.89
C LEU A 124 -1.66 -17.22 14.05
N ASN A 125 -2.01 -18.46 13.73
CA ASN A 125 -1.76 -19.60 14.58
C ASN A 125 -0.35 -20.16 14.39
N ALA A 126 0.14 -20.96 15.35
CA ALA A 126 1.45 -21.62 15.26
C ALA A 126 1.60 -22.56 14.05
N ASP A 127 0.49 -23.11 13.52
CA ASP A 127 0.47 -23.93 12.30
C ASP A 127 0.42 -23.11 10.99
N LYS A 128 0.63 -21.80 11.07
CA LYS A 128 0.57 -20.82 9.96
C LYS A 128 -0.84 -20.56 9.42
N THR A 129 -1.91 -20.99 10.11
CA THR A 129 -3.27 -20.53 9.79
C THR A 129 -3.39 -19.03 10.03
N ILE A 130 -3.95 -18.30 9.07
CA ILE A 130 -4.11 -16.84 9.15
C ILE A 130 -5.47 -16.52 9.79
N TYR A 131 -5.48 -15.81 10.91
CA TYR A 131 -6.69 -15.26 11.52
C TYR A 131 -7.15 -13.98 10.81
N GLY A 132 -6.21 -13.12 10.44
CA GLY A 132 -6.49 -11.95 9.62
C GLY A 132 -5.28 -11.06 9.41
N ARG A 133 -5.52 -9.98 8.66
CA ARG A 133 -4.51 -8.97 8.30
C ARG A 133 -4.91 -7.62 8.88
N PHE A 134 -3.95 -6.72 9.04
CA PHE A 134 -4.18 -5.31 9.37
C PHE A 134 -3.09 -4.44 8.72
N GLY A 135 -3.37 -3.16 8.50
CA GLY A 135 -2.44 -2.22 7.88
C GLY A 135 -2.75 -2.01 6.40
N THR A 136 -3.20 -0.80 6.08
CA THR A 136 -3.48 -0.36 4.70
C THR A 136 -3.56 1.16 4.63
N ARG A 137 -3.61 1.71 3.41
CA ARG A 137 -3.92 3.10 3.11
C ARG A 137 -4.50 3.24 1.70
N SER A 138 -5.27 4.30 1.52
CA SER A 138 -5.91 4.69 0.25
C SER A 138 -5.31 5.96 -0.35
N HIS A 139 -4.31 6.56 0.29
CA HIS A 139 -3.62 7.76 -0.19
C HIS A 139 -2.16 7.80 0.27
N ARG A 140 -1.33 8.56 -0.44
CA ARG A 140 0.11 8.68 -0.14
C ARG A 140 0.37 9.31 1.23
N THR A 141 -0.41 10.33 1.60
CA THR A 141 -0.20 11.17 2.79
C THR A 141 -1.38 11.17 3.76
N GLU A 142 -2.58 10.75 3.33
CA GLU A 142 -3.80 10.78 4.13
C GLU A 142 -4.17 9.36 4.55
N TRP A 143 -3.66 8.95 5.70
CA TRP A 143 -3.83 7.58 6.22
C TRP A 143 -4.86 7.50 7.36
N PHE A 144 -5.34 8.65 7.85
CA PHE A 144 -6.31 8.74 8.96
C PHE A 144 -7.64 8.02 8.69
N GLY A 145 -7.99 7.80 7.43
CA GLY A 145 -9.22 7.14 7.03
C GLY A 145 -9.18 5.62 7.09
N ASP A 146 -8.00 5.01 7.19
CA ASP A 146 -7.83 3.58 6.89
C ASP A 146 -7.22 2.76 8.04
N VAL A 147 -6.54 3.41 9.01
CA VAL A 147 -5.97 2.74 10.20
C VAL A 147 -6.05 3.63 11.45
N SER A 148 -6.17 2.98 12.61
CA SER A 148 -6.10 3.62 13.94
C SER A 148 -5.57 2.64 14.99
N LEU A 149 -5.14 3.17 16.15
CA LEU A 149 -4.77 2.34 17.31
C LEU A 149 -5.98 1.55 17.85
N LYS A 150 -7.18 2.15 17.88
CA LYS A 150 -8.40 1.47 18.29
C LYS A 150 -8.77 0.32 17.35
N GLY A 151 -8.65 0.54 16.05
CA GLY A 151 -8.85 -0.48 15.02
C GLY A 151 -7.86 -1.63 15.16
N LEU A 152 -6.58 -1.33 15.46
CA LEU A 152 -5.59 -2.36 15.75
C LEU A 152 -5.98 -3.18 16.99
N ALA A 153 -6.35 -2.53 18.09
CA ALA A 153 -6.82 -3.21 19.30
C ALA A 153 -8.05 -4.10 19.02
N ALA A 154 -9.02 -3.60 18.23
CA ALA A 154 -10.20 -4.37 17.83
C ALA A 154 -9.82 -5.58 16.96
N ALA A 155 -8.86 -5.44 16.05
CA ALA A 155 -8.34 -6.55 15.24
C ALA A 155 -7.63 -7.60 16.10
N MET A 156 -6.80 -7.18 17.07
CA MET A 156 -6.13 -8.06 18.04
C MET A 156 -7.15 -8.85 18.88
N GLN A 157 -8.17 -8.19 19.43
CA GLN A 157 -9.25 -8.86 20.17
C GLN A 157 -10.00 -9.86 19.29
N GLY A 158 -10.28 -9.50 18.04
CA GLY A 158 -10.90 -10.40 17.07
C GLY A 158 -10.01 -11.61 16.76
N ALA A 159 -8.70 -11.43 16.63
CA ALA A 159 -7.75 -12.53 16.46
C ALA A 159 -7.72 -13.47 17.66
N LEU A 160 -7.70 -12.93 18.89
CA LEU A 160 -7.76 -13.74 20.12
C LEU A 160 -9.04 -14.57 20.19
N LYS A 161 -10.19 -13.99 19.80
CA LYS A 161 -11.47 -14.72 19.70
C LYS A 161 -11.45 -15.82 18.64
N LEU A 162 -10.79 -15.59 17.50
CA LEU A 162 -10.63 -16.64 16.49
C LEU A 162 -9.70 -17.75 16.99
N HIS A 163 -8.63 -17.38 17.71
CA HIS A 163 -7.67 -18.32 18.28
C HIS A 163 -8.29 -19.20 19.37
N SER A 164 -9.10 -18.63 20.28
CA SER A 164 -9.78 -19.39 21.34
C SER A 164 -10.75 -20.44 20.81
N ASN A 165 -11.24 -20.27 19.58
CA ASN A 165 -12.15 -21.19 18.91
C ASN A 165 -11.42 -22.17 17.96
N TYR A 166 -10.10 -22.06 17.81
CA TYR A 166 -9.32 -22.92 16.93
C TYR A 166 -9.07 -24.28 17.59
N PRO A 167 -9.19 -25.42 16.88
CA PRO A 167 -9.39 -25.57 15.43
C PRO A 167 -10.84 -25.64 14.94
N ALA A 168 -11.85 -25.44 15.79
CA ALA A 168 -13.26 -25.60 15.40
C ALA A 168 -13.71 -24.64 14.29
N ASN A 169 -13.02 -23.51 14.09
CA ASN A 169 -13.27 -22.54 13.03
C ASN A 169 -12.29 -22.63 11.84
N ALA A 170 -11.43 -23.66 11.77
CA ALA A 170 -10.36 -23.76 10.76
C ALA A 170 -10.87 -23.67 9.31
N GLU A 171 -12.01 -24.26 9.01
CA GLU A 171 -12.62 -24.23 7.68
C GLU A 171 -12.90 -22.79 7.21
N THR A 172 -13.41 -21.94 8.09
CA THR A 172 -13.72 -20.52 7.78
C THR A 172 -12.46 -19.69 7.52
N LEU A 173 -11.29 -20.18 7.94
CA LEU A 173 -10.00 -19.51 7.81
C LEU A 173 -9.19 -20.01 6.61
N ALA A 174 -9.55 -21.16 6.02
CA ALA A 174 -8.77 -21.79 4.94
C ALA A 174 -8.57 -20.85 3.74
N ALA A 175 -9.61 -20.12 3.34
CA ALA A 175 -9.57 -19.18 2.21
C ALA A 175 -8.77 -17.90 2.48
N LYS A 176 -8.26 -17.69 3.71
CA LYS A 176 -7.33 -16.59 4.02
C LYS A 176 -5.93 -16.85 3.49
N ARG A 177 -5.62 -18.07 3.05
CA ARG A 177 -4.40 -18.43 2.31
C ARG A 177 -4.69 -18.45 0.82
N GLY A 178 -3.79 -17.85 0.05
CA GLY A 178 -3.93 -17.72 -1.40
C GLY A 178 -3.33 -18.87 -2.19
N PRO A 179 -3.26 -18.70 -3.51
CA PRO A 179 -2.65 -19.67 -4.40
C PRO A 179 -1.14 -19.72 -4.13
N LYS A 180 -0.52 -20.79 -4.63
CA LYS A 180 0.93 -20.93 -4.61
C LYS A 180 1.56 -19.75 -5.37
N PRO A 181 2.54 -19.04 -4.79
CA PRO A 181 3.25 -17.96 -5.47
C PRO A 181 4.14 -18.51 -6.60
N ASP A 182 4.50 -17.66 -7.56
CA ASP A 182 5.40 -18.01 -8.67
C ASP A 182 6.80 -18.43 -8.18
N VAL A 183 7.26 -17.81 -7.10
CA VAL A 183 8.50 -18.15 -6.38
C VAL A 183 8.22 -18.21 -4.88
N ALA A 184 9.02 -18.99 -4.13
CA ALA A 184 8.79 -19.19 -2.70
C ALA A 184 9.10 -17.94 -1.84
N SER A 185 10.08 -17.15 -2.25
CA SER A 185 10.60 -15.99 -1.53
C SER A 185 11.11 -14.90 -2.50
N PRO A 186 11.19 -13.63 -2.08
CA PRO A 186 11.46 -12.51 -2.99
C PRO A 186 12.79 -12.57 -3.73
N GLU A 187 13.87 -12.97 -3.07
CA GLU A 187 15.20 -13.09 -3.68
C GLU A 187 15.27 -14.13 -4.80
N LEU A 188 14.25 -14.99 -4.94
CA LEU A 188 14.19 -15.97 -6.03
C LEU A 188 13.63 -15.41 -7.33
N PHE A 189 13.07 -14.19 -7.33
CA PHE A 189 12.66 -13.53 -8.58
C PHE A 189 13.89 -13.24 -9.46
N PRO A 190 13.81 -13.45 -10.79
CA PRO A 190 14.93 -13.20 -11.70
C PRO A 190 15.52 -11.79 -11.59
N SER A 191 14.70 -10.76 -11.39
CA SER A 191 15.14 -9.36 -11.28
C SER A 191 15.85 -9.02 -9.96
N LEU A 192 15.74 -9.91 -8.96
CA LEU A 192 16.28 -9.72 -7.60
C LEU A 192 17.42 -10.70 -7.26
N ARG A 193 17.45 -11.89 -7.86
CA ARG A 193 18.32 -13.01 -7.46
C ARG A 193 19.83 -12.75 -7.50
N GLU A 194 20.30 -11.93 -8.42
CA GLU A 194 21.73 -11.60 -8.52
C GLU A 194 22.17 -10.50 -7.53
N LYS A 195 21.20 -9.76 -6.96
CA LYS A 195 21.46 -8.56 -6.15
C LYS A 195 21.24 -8.78 -4.66
N PHE A 196 20.41 -9.75 -4.30
CA PHE A 196 19.94 -9.94 -2.94
C PHE A 196 20.03 -11.40 -2.51
N THR A 197 20.23 -11.59 -1.21
CA THR A 197 20.17 -12.90 -0.53
C THR A 197 18.87 -13.03 0.26
N ASP A 198 18.68 -14.15 0.94
CA ASP A 198 17.54 -14.43 1.82
C ASP A 198 17.61 -13.72 3.19
N SER A 199 18.63 -12.90 3.42
CA SER A 199 18.90 -12.26 4.70
C SER A 199 19.55 -10.88 4.53
N LEU A 200 19.42 -10.04 5.56
CA LEU A 200 20.09 -8.74 5.60
C LEU A 200 21.58 -8.88 5.96
N ASP A 201 22.42 -8.08 5.30
CA ASP A 201 23.86 -8.01 5.54
C ASP A 201 24.19 -6.98 6.63
N TYR A 202 24.10 -7.41 7.90
CA TYR A 202 24.44 -6.55 9.04
C TYR A 202 25.95 -6.33 9.23
N THR A 203 26.82 -7.15 8.65
CA THR A 203 28.28 -6.99 8.75
C THR A 203 28.82 -6.05 7.67
N GLY A 204 28.19 -6.04 6.49
CA GLY A 204 28.42 -5.09 5.42
C GLY A 204 27.30 -4.05 5.33
N ASN A 205 26.66 -3.95 4.17
CA ASN A 205 25.71 -2.86 3.87
C ASN A 205 24.25 -3.30 4.04
N VAL A 206 23.75 -3.16 5.26
CA VAL A 206 22.39 -3.58 5.64
C VAL A 206 21.31 -2.93 4.78
N VAL A 207 21.46 -1.64 4.43
CA VAL A 207 20.44 -0.91 3.65
C VAL A 207 20.39 -1.40 2.21
N LYS A 208 21.54 -1.61 1.57
CA LYS A 208 21.62 -2.08 0.17
C LYS A 208 21.25 -3.56 0.02
N SER A 209 21.39 -4.36 1.09
CA SER A 209 20.97 -5.77 1.10
C SER A 209 19.45 -5.99 1.26
N CYS A 210 18.70 -4.94 1.59
CA CYS A 210 17.27 -5.05 1.88
C CYS A 210 16.43 -5.10 0.61
N ILE A 211 15.65 -6.16 0.43
CA ILE A 211 14.53 -6.19 -0.49
C ILE A 211 13.37 -5.44 0.18
N HIS A 212 12.93 -4.34 -0.45
CA HIS A 212 11.78 -3.56 0.01
C HIS A 212 10.47 -4.21 -0.43
N CYS A 213 9.41 -4.04 0.37
CA CYS A 213 8.11 -4.67 0.13
C CYS A 213 7.62 -4.48 -1.32
N HIS A 214 7.65 -3.24 -1.83
CA HIS A 214 7.15 -2.94 -3.17
C HIS A 214 7.93 -3.65 -4.29
N GLN A 215 9.20 -4.01 -4.06
CA GLN A 215 10.01 -4.73 -5.03
C GLN A 215 9.47 -6.14 -5.30
N ILE A 216 8.69 -6.72 -4.38
CA ILE A 216 7.97 -7.98 -4.63
C ILE A 216 6.95 -7.78 -5.74
N GLY A 217 6.14 -6.73 -5.64
CA GLY A 217 5.14 -6.40 -6.67
C GLY A 217 5.78 -5.99 -7.99
N ASP A 218 6.88 -5.23 -7.94
CA ASP A 218 7.65 -4.88 -9.14
C ASP A 218 8.20 -6.13 -9.83
N ALA A 219 8.84 -7.03 -9.08
CA ALA A 219 9.42 -8.26 -9.61
C ALA A 219 8.36 -9.22 -10.18
N GLN A 220 7.17 -9.29 -9.58
CA GLN A 220 6.02 -10.01 -10.14
C GLN A 220 5.62 -9.42 -11.51
N ARG A 221 5.47 -8.10 -11.62
CA ARG A 221 5.14 -7.46 -12.90
C ARG A 221 6.23 -7.71 -13.94
N ASP A 222 7.50 -7.59 -13.56
CA ASP A 222 8.65 -7.84 -14.44
C ASP A 222 8.66 -9.28 -14.96
N LEU A 223 8.35 -10.26 -14.10
CA LEU A 223 8.28 -11.67 -14.49
C LEU A 223 7.21 -11.91 -15.56
N TYR A 224 6.04 -11.29 -15.43
CA TYR A 224 4.97 -11.42 -16.43
C TYR A 224 5.31 -10.68 -17.72
N ARG A 225 5.85 -9.46 -17.61
CA ARG A 225 6.22 -8.65 -18.79
C ARG A 225 7.33 -9.27 -19.61
N SER A 226 8.38 -9.77 -18.96
CA SER A 226 9.50 -10.45 -19.64
C SER A 226 9.07 -11.74 -20.36
N SER A 227 7.95 -12.34 -19.94
CA SER A 227 7.34 -13.49 -20.65
C SER A 227 6.52 -13.11 -21.89
N GLY A 228 6.39 -11.82 -22.22
CA GLY A 228 5.64 -11.33 -23.38
C GLY A 228 4.11 -11.43 -23.27
N LYS A 229 3.60 -11.78 -22.08
CA LYS A 229 2.17 -11.88 -21.77
C LYS A 229 1.60 -10.51 -21.38
N PRO A 230 0.32 -10.20 -21.69
CA PRO A 230 -0.36 -9.05 -21.12
C PRO A 230 -0.31 -9.09 -19.60
N LEU A 231 -0.13 -7.94 -18.96
CA LEU A 231 -0.11 -7.88 -17.49
C LEU A 231 -1.53 -8.13 -16.96
N PRO A 232 -1.75 -9.16 -16.11
CA PRO A 232 -3.06 -9.37 -15.48
C PRO A 232 -3.52 -8.14 -14.69
N GLU A 233 -4.81 -7.82 -14.75
CA GLU A 233 -5.36 -6.69 -13.97
C GLU A 233 -5.13 -6.85 -12.47
N SER A 234 -5.05 -8.08 -11.96
CA SER A 234 -4.75 -8.33 -10.55
C SER A 234 -3.32 -7.94 -10.14
N LEU A 235 -2.38 -7.84 -11.08
CA LEU A 235 -1.01 -7.36 -10.85
C LEU A 235 -0.86 -5.85 -11.10
N LEU A 236 -1.77 -5.26 -11.89
CA LEU A 236 -1.83 -3.82 -12.11
C LEU A 236 -2.63 -3.10 -11.01
N PHE A 237 -3.77 -3.67 -10.61
CA PHE A 237 -4.64 -3.22 -9.53
C PHE A 237 -4.65 -4.27 -8.40
N PRO A 238 -3.51 -4.44 -7.69
CA PRO A 238 -3.43 -5.35 -6.56
C PRO A 238 -4.19 -4.77 -5.36
N TYR A 239 -4.77 -5.64 -4.53
CA TYR A 239 -5.48 -5.28 -3.30
C TYR A 239 -6.39 -4.03 -3.39
N PRO A 240 -7.42 -4.05 -4.27
CA PRO A 240 -8.29 -2.89 -4.46
C PRO A 240 -8.88 -2.41 -3.14
N HIS A 241 -8.84 -1.10 -2.90
CA HIS A 241 -9.42 -0.53 -1.69
C HIS A 241 -10.96 -0.73 -1.67
N PRO A 242 -11.63 -0.94 -0.51
CA PRO A 242 -13.09 -1.12 -0.49
C PRO A 242 -13.89 0.05 -1.06
N LYS A 243 -13.28 1.24 -1.15
CA LYS A 243 -13.85 2.40 -1.84
C LYS A 243 -14.17 2.09 -3.31
N ALA A 244 -13.41 1.21 -3.97
CA ALA A 244 -13.64 0.80 -5.36
C ALA A 244 -14.98 0.08 -5.58
N ILE A 245 -15.57 -0.49 -4.52
CA ILE A 245 -16.90 -1.11 -4.55
C ILE A 245 -17.94 -0.28 -3.79
N GLY A 246 -17.59 0.94 -3.38
CA GLY A 246 -18.46 1.85 -2.64
C GLY A 246 -18.55 1.62 -1.14
N LEU A 247 -17.65 0.84 -0.52
CA LEU A 247 -17.59 0.71 0.93
C LEU A 247 -16.54 1.66 1.53
N VAL A 248 -16.97 2.48 2.49
CA VAL A 248 -16.07 3.19 3.40
C VAL A 248 -16.22 2.58 4.78
N ILE A 249 -15.12 2.07 5.33
CA ILE A 249 -15.10 1.35 6.60
C ILE A 249 -14.59 2.30 7.70
N ASP A 250 -15.14 2.16 8.91
CA ASP A 250 -14.66 2.91 10.07
C ASP A 250 -13.30 2.38 10.54
N PRO A 251 -12.21 3.19 10.48
CA PRO A 251 -10.88 2.76 10.88
C PRO A 251 -10.72 2.49 12.38
N ASP A 252 -11.69 2.89 13.22
CA ASP A 252 -11.68 2.61 14.67
C ASP A 252 -12.25 1.22 15.01
N THR A 253 -12.79 0.49 14.03
CA THR A 253 -13.44 -0.83 14.23
C THR A 253 -12.86 -1.89 13.29
N ARG A 254 -13.32 -3.15 13.41
CA ARG A 254 -12.87 -4.22 12.50
C ARG A 254 -13.38 -4.02 11.07
N ALA A 255 -14.69 -3.92 10.87
CA ALA A 255 -15.30 -3.85 9.54
C ALA A 255 -16.70 -3.21 9.55
N THR A 256 -16.86 -2.11 10.29
CA THR A 256 -18.14 -1.37 10.34
C THR A 256 -18.24 -0.42 9.16
N VAL A 257 -19.36 -0.44 8.44
CA VAL A 257 -19.61 0.48 7.32
C VAL A 257 -19.87 1.89 7.85
N LYS A 258 -19.01 2.83 7.49
CA LYS A 258 -19.09 4.25 7.87
C LYS A 258 -19.83 5.08 6.83
N ALA A 259 -19.63 4.79 5.55
CA ALA A 259 -20.31 5.43 4.44
C ALA A 259 -20.40 4.49 3.24
N ILE A 260 -21.34 4.78 2.34
CA ILE A 260 -21.59 4.01 1.13
C ILE A 260 -21.57 4.95 -0.08
N GLY A 261 -20.86 4.56 -1.13
CA GLY A 261 -20.83 5.28 -2.39
C GLY A 261 -22.18 5.22 -3.10
N VAL A 262 -22.63 6.35 -3.64
CA VAL A 262 -23.83 6.43 -4.48
C VAL A 262 -23.63 5.59 -5.75
N GLU A 263 -24.68 4.90 -6.20
CA GLU A 263 -24.67 4.07 -7.43
C GLU A 263 -23.53 3.03 -7.47
N SER A 264 -23.10 2.57 -6.29
CA SER A 264 -22.00 1.60 -6.16
C SER A 264 -22.49 0.16 -6.08
N PRO A 265 -21.61 -0.84 -6.32
CA PRO A 265 -21.93 -2.24 -6.06
C PRO A 265 -22.43 -2.49 -4.64
N ALA A 266 -21.83 -1.85 -3.62
CA ALA A 266 -22.26 -1.99 -2.24
C ALA A 266 -23.66 -1.40 -1.98
N ALA A 267 -23.98 -0.26 -2.58
CA ALA A 267 -25.32 0.31 -2.49
C ALA A 267 -26.36 -0.61 -3.14
N ALA A 268 -26.07 -1.13 -4.33
CA ALA A 268 -26.95 -2.06 -5.04
C ALA A 268 -27.17 -3.37 -4.27
N ALA A 269 -26.14 -3.87 -3.58
CA ALA A 269 -26.21 -5.05 -2.71
C ALA A 269 -26.97 -4.81 -1.40
N GLY A 270 -27.38 -3.57 -1.11
CA GLY A 270 -28.19 -3.23 0.05
C GLY A 270 -27.41 -3.12 1.37
N PHE A 271 -26.09 -2.90 1.31
CA PHE A 271 -25.32 -2.49 2.49
C PHE A 271 -25.89 -1.18 3.07
N GLN A 272 -25.74 -0.97 4.38
CA GLN A 272 -26.14 0.25 5.06
C GLN A 272 -25.04 0.75 6.01
N VAL A 273 -25.04 2.07 6.26
CA VAL A 273 -24.19 2.65 7.31
C VAL A 273 -24.53 2.01 8.64
N GLY A 274 -23.50 1.62 9.40
CA GLY A 274 -23.62 0.90 10.66
C GLY A 274 -23.65 -0.63 10.51
N ASP A 275 -23.65 -1.19 9.30
CA ASP A 275 -23.48 -2.63 9.11
C ASP A 275 -22.11 -3.06 9.64
N GLU A 276 -22.10 -4.03 10.55
CA GLU A 276 -20.87 -4.71 10.98
C GLU A 276 -20.66 -5.93 10.08
N ILE A 277 -19.72 -5.85 9.14
CA ILE A 277 -19.43 -6.95 8.23
C ILE A 277 -18.66 -8.03 9.00
N GLN A 278 -19.31 -9.17 9.25
CA GLN A 278 -18.71 -10.28 9.98
C GLN A 278 -17.84 -11.14 9.07
N SER A 279 -18.31 -11.42 7.85
CA SER A 279 -17.57 -12.21 6.86
C SER A 279 -17.84 -11.79 5.42
N LEU A 280 -16.85 -12.05 4.56
CA LEU A 280 -16.97 -12.02 3.10
C LEU A 280 -16.48 -13.36 2.53
N ASN A 281 -17.26 -13.97 1.64
CA ASN A 281 -17.03 -15.34 1.13
C ASN A 281 -16.71 -16.34 2.25
N GLY A 282 -17.46 -16.28 3.35
CA GLY A 282 -17.30 -17.14 4.51
C GLY A 282 -16.10 -16.82 5.41
N GLN A 283 -15.20 -15.92 5.01
CA GLN A 283 -14.01 -15.57 5.77
C GLN A 283 -14.31 -14.50 6.81
N PRO A 284 -14.01 -14.71 8.11
CA PRO A 284 -14.20 -13.68 9.13
C PRO A 284 -13.26 -12.49 8.87
N LEU A 285 -13.70 -11.28 9.18
CA LEU A 285 -12.91 -10.05 8.94
C LEU A 285 -12.38 -9.45 10.24
N LEU A 286 -11.10 -9.09 10.25
CA LEU A 286 -10.47 -8.36 11.35
C LEU A 286 -10.19 -6.89 11.00
N SER A 287 -10.07 -6.55 9.71
CA SER A 287 -9.79 -5.19 9.26
C SER A 287 -10.14 -4.94 7.79
N ILE A 288 -9.93 -3.71 7.32
CA ILE A 288 -9.94 -3.33 5.90
C ILE A 288 -9.00 -4.21 5.06
N ALA A 289 -7.85 -4.62 5.60
CA ALA A 289 -6.90 -5.46 4.86
C ALA A 289 -7.45 -6.87 4.56
N ASP A 290 -8.35 -7.39 5.39
CA ASP A 290 -9.07 -8.64 5.07
C ASP A 290 -10.12 -8.42 3.97
N ILE A 291 -10.76 -7.25 3.90
CA ILE A 291 -11.65 -6.91 2.79
C ILE A 291 -10.83 -6.81 1.49
N GLN A 292 -9.70 -6.10 1.52
CA GLN A 292 -8.79 -6.02 0.38
C GLN A 292 -8.27 -7.39 -0.05
N TRP A 293 -8.03 -8.30 0.90
CA TRP A 293 -7.70 -9.69 0.60
C TRP A 293 -8.80 -10.34 -0.23
N VAL A 294 -10.06 -10.31 0.24
CA VAL A 294 -11.18 -10.91 -0.50
C VAL A 294 -11.34 -10.27 -1.87
N LEU A 295 -11.29 -8.95 -1.96
CA LEU A 295 -11.32 -8.21 -3.22
C LEU A 295 -10.17 -8.62 -4.16
N HIS A 296 -8.96 -8.77 -3.64
CA HIS A 296 -7.80 -9.22 -4.41
C HIS A 296 -7.94 -10.66 -4.90
N ARG A 297 -8.74 -11.50 -4.24
CA ARG A 297 -9.06 -12.87 -4.69
C ARG A 297 -10.20 -12.92 -5.71
N THR A 298 -11.03 -11.88 -5.83
CA THR A 298 -12.16 -11.85 -6.77
C THR A 298 -11.70 -11.54 -8.21
N PRO A 299 -12.02 -12.36 -9.23
CA PRO A 299 -11.55 -12.14 -10.60
C PRO A 299 -11.84 -10.75 -11.16
N ALA A 300 -10.96 -10.24 -12.04
CA ALA A 300 -11.17 -8.97 -12.73
C ALA A 300 -12.40 -9.00 -13.68
N SER A 301 -12.78 -10.19 -14.15
CA SER A 301 -14.02 -10.42 -14.90
C SER A 301 -15.30 -10.25 -14.07
N GLY A 302 -15.16 -9.99 -12.76
CA GLY A 302 -16.28 -9.89 -11.83
C GLY A 302 -16.59 -11.20 -11.13
N GLY A 303 -17.70 -11.20 -10.40
CA GLY A 303 -18.18 -12.32 -9.60
C GLY A 303 -19.01 -11.87 -8.41
N GLN A 304 -19.62 -12.84 -7.73
CA GLN A 304 -20.40 -12.60 -6.52
C GLN A 304 -19.52 -12.76 -5.28
N ILE A 305 -19.68 -11.87 -4.31
CA ILE A 305 -19.10 -11.99 -2.99
C ILE A 305 -20.24 -12.08 -1.99
N ALA A 306 -20.39 -13.24 -1.33
CA ALA A 306 -21.36 -13.41 -0.26
C ALA A 306 -20.88 -12.64 0.98
N ALA A 307 -21.77 -11.90 1.64
CA ALA A 307 -21.46 -11.10 2.80
C ALA A 307 -22.44 -11.36 3.94
N ARG A 308 -21.91 -11.62 5.14
CA ARG A 308 -22.72 -11.69 6.36
C ARG A 308 -22.48 -10.44 7.18
N VAL A 309 -23.54 -9.70 7.44
CA VAL A 309 -23.50 -8.46 8.24
C VAL A 309 -24.37 -8.57 9.48
N VAL A 310 -24.06 -7.80 10.52
CA VAL A 310 -24.97 -7.55 11.64
C VAL A 310 -25.50 -6.13 11.51
N ARG A 311 -26.83 -5.99 11.46
CA ARG A 311 -27.55 -4.71 11.33
C ARG A 311 -28.60 -4.61 12.42
N GLY A 312 -28.46 -3.64 13.33
CA GLY A 312 -29.36 -3.49 14.46
C GLY A 312 -29.44 -4.75 15.34
N GLY A 313 -28.32 -5.45 15.50
CA GLY A 313 -28.22 -6.69 16.29
C GLY A 313 -28.67 -7.97 15.58
N ALA A 314 -29.26 -7.89 14.38
CA ALA A 314 -29.70 -9.05 13.61
C ALA A 314 -28.72 -9.38 12.48
N ALA A 315 -28.44 -10.67 12.29
CA ALA A 315 -27.65 -11.15 11.15
C ALA A 315 -28.43 -11.02 9.84
N ARG A 316 -27.74 -10.59 8.78
CA ARG A 316 -28.26 -10.50 7.41
C ARG A 316 -27.23 -11.04 6.44
N GLU A 317 -27.72 -11.73 5.42
CA GLU A 317 -26.92 -12.15 4.27
C GLU A 317 -27.17 -11.17 3.13
N LEU A 318 -26.09 -10.70 2.50
CA LEU A 318 -26.08 -9.83 1.34
C LEU A 318 -25.20 -10.48 0.26
N THR A 319 -25.44 -10.14 -1.00
CA THR A 319 -24.60 -10.57 -2.11
C THR A 319 -24.10 -9.36 -2.86
N LEU A 320 -22.80 -9.20 -2.93
CA LEU A 320 -22.14 -8.13 -3.68
C LEU A 320 -21.80 -8.63 -5.09
N ASP A 321 -22.48 -8.08 -6.10
CA ASP A 321 -22.24 -8.40 -7.50
C ASP A 321 -21.22 -7.44 -8.10
N LEU A 322 -20.07 -7.96 -8.53
CA LEU A 322 -19.03 -7.19 -9.19
C LEU A 322 -19.02 -7.48 -10.69
N ALA A 323 -19.10 -6.43 -11.50
CA ALA A 323 -19.04 -6.52 -12.96
C ALA A 323 -17.59 -6.66 -13.48
N SER A 324 -17.43 -7.02 -14.75
CA SER A 324 -16.11 -7.01 -15.40
C SER A 324 -15.47 -5.62 -15.33
N GLY A 325 -14.17 -5.57 -15.01
CA GLY A 325 -13.41 -4.33 -14.88
C GLY A 325 -13.64 -3.57 -13.57
N TRP A 326 -14.38 -4.12 -12.59
CA TRP A 326 -14.67 -3.46 -11.31
C TRP A 326 -13.42 -2.94 -10.57
N ARG A 327 -12.27 -3.61 -10.74
CA ARG A 327 -11.00 -3.22 -10.12
C ARG A 327 -10.44 -1.90 -10.63
N GLN A 328 -10.79 -1.55 -11.87
CA GLN A 328 -10.28 -0.38 -12.56
C GLN A 328 -10.79 0.92 -11.93
N VAL A 329 -11.83 0.84 -11.08
CA VAL A 329 -12.31 1.98 -10.29
C VAL A 329 -11.25 2.45 -9.28
N ASP A 330 -10.43 1.55 -8.74
CA ASP A 330 -9.37 1.92 -7.81
C ASP A 330 -8.30 2.80 -8.49
N ASP A 331 -7.67 3.68 -7.72
CA ASP A 331 -6.58 4.53 -8.22
C ASP A 331 -5.24 4.06 -7.66
N ILE A 332 -4.32 3.71 -8.56
CA ILE A 332 -2.97 3.21 -8.23
C ILE A 332 -1.89 4.28 -8.42
N SER A 333 -2.24 5.48 -8.91
CA SER A 333 -1.28 6.55 -9.24
C SER A 333 -0.48 7.07 -8.04
N TRP A 334 -1.04 6.97 -6.83
CA TRP A 334 -0.41 7.41 -5.59
C TRP A 334 0.59 6.38 -5.03
N ARG A 335 0.55 5.13 -5.50
CA ARG A 335 1.38 4.01 -4.99
C ARG A 335 2.84 4.19 -5.37
N VAL A 336 3.78 3.56 -4.65
CA VAL A 336 5.21 3.68 -4.99
C VAL A 336 5.53 2.94 -6.29
N SER A 337 4.86 1.83 -6.56
CA SER A 337 4.93 1.08 -7.82
C SER A 337 4.58 1.91 -9.06
N SER A 338 3.80 2.99 -8.90
CA SER A 338 3.51 3.93 -10.00
C SER A 338 4.77 4.56 -10.58
N TRP A 339 5.87 4.66 -9.82
CA TRP A 339 7.15 5.15 -10.35
C TRP A 339 7.66 4.26 -11.49
N GLY A 340 7.69 2.94 -11.29
CA GLY A 340 8.04 1.98 -12.35
C GLY A 340 7.07 2.02 -13.53
N LEU A 341 5.76 2.13 -13.26
CA LEU A 341 4.74 2.28 -14.31
C LEU A 341 4.94 3.56 -15.14
N ARG A 342 5.33 4.68 -14.51
CA ARG A 342 5.63 5.92 -15.22
C ARG A 342 6.81 5.75 -16.16
N ARG A 343 7.87 5.05 -15.73
CA ARG A 343 9.00 4.69 -16.62
C ARG A 343 8.50 3.94 -17.84
N MET A 344 7.75 2.86 -17.61
CA MET A 344 7.29 1.92 -18.64
C MET A 344 6.33 2.56 -19.64
N VAL A 345 5.31 3.27 -19.14
CA VAL A 345 4.16 3.69 -19.96
C VAL A 345 4.24 5.15 -20.39
N THR A 346 4.66 6.01 -19.48
CA THR A 346 4.60 7.47 -19.69
C THR A 346 5.97 8.08 -19.96
N GLY A 347 7.02 7.26 -20.10
CA GLY A 347 8.39 7.73 -20.26
C GLY A 347 8.87 8.66 -19.14
N GLY A 348 8.35 8.48 -17.92
CA GLY A 348 8.68 9.24 -16.72
C GLY A 348 7.85 10.50 -16.47
N MET A 349 6.71 10.69 -17.13
CA MET A 349 5.77 11.75 -16.76
C MET A 349 5.10 11.45 -15.42
N LEU A 350 4.88 12.48 -14.60
CA LEU A 350 3.91 12.47 -13.50
C LEU A 350 2.70 13.25 -13.97
N LEU A 351 1.55 12.58 -14.02
CA LEU A 351 0.30 13.15 -14.53
C LEU A 351 -0.68 13.41 -13.37
N GLU A 352 -1.39 14.52 -13.44
CA GLU A 352 -2.54 14.82 -12.57
C GLU A 352 -3.71 15.32 -13.42
N GLN A 353 -4.93 15.25 -12.91
CA GLN A 353 -6.07 15.81 -13.62
C GLN A 353 -5.88 17.32 -13.83
N ALA A 354 -6.08 17.78 -15.05
CA ALA A 354 -6.02 19.21 -15.35
C ALA A 354 -7.15 19.96 -14.63
N THR A 355 -6.83 21.13 -14.08
CA THR A 355 -7.81 22.09 -13.55
C THR A 355 -8.72 22.63 -14.65
N ALA A 356 -9.84 23.26 -14.27
CA ALA A 356 -10.76 23.88 -15.22
C ALA A 356 -10.07 24.91 -16.12
N ASP A 357 -9.20 25.76 -15.56
CA ASP A 357 -8.46 26.77 -16.31
C ASP A 357 -7.47 26.13 -17.31
N GLN A 358 -6.78 25.08 -16.90
CA GLN A 358 -5.88 24.32 -17.78
C GLN A 358 -6.65 23.65 -18.92
N ARG A 359 -7.84 23.10 -18.65
CA ARG A 359 -8.72 22.52 -19.68
C ARG A 359 -9.18 23.58 -20.67
N GLN A 360 -9.63 24.73 -20.17
CA GLN A 360 -10.06 25.85 -21.01
C GLN A 360 -8.92 26.34 -21.91
N ALA A 361 -7.73 26.53 -21.34
CA ALA A 361 -6.54 26.96 -22.09
C ALA A 361 -6.09 25.92 -23.14
N ALA A 362 -6.30 24.63 -22.87
CA ALA A 362 -6.01 23.55 -23.80
C ALA A 362 -7.10 23.34 -24.87
N GLY A 363 -8.28 23.96 -24.73
CA GLY A 363 -9.41 23.83 -25.65
C GLY A 363 -10.05 22.45 -25.63
N VAL A 364 -10.09 21.78 -24.47
CA VAL A 364 -10.66 20.44 -24.30
C VAL A 364 -11.97 20.47 -23.52
N ALA A 365 -12.89 19.56 -23.88
CA ALA A 365 -14.16 19.39 -23.17
C ALA A 365 -13.95 18.85 -21.74
N ASP A 366 -14.96 19.05 -20.88
CA ASP A 366 -14.90 18.65 -19.47
C ASP A 366 -14.81 17.14 -19.27
N ASP A 367 -15.47 16.37 -20.14
CA ASP A 367 -15.50 14.91 -20.15
C ASP A 367 -14.39 14.27 -20.98
N ALA A 368 -13.55 15.08 -21.65
CA ALA A 368 -12.40 14.60 -22.41
C ALA A 368 -11.16 14.44 -21.51
N MET A 369 -10.21 13.65 -22.00
CA MET A 369 -8.88 13.49 -21.42
C MET A 369 -8.16 14.84 -21.36
N ALA A 370 -7.72 15.19 -20.15
CA ALA A 370 -6.87 16.33 -19.90
C ALA A 370 -6.02 16.06 -18.65
N LEU A 371 -4.78 15.60 -18.87
CA LEU A 371 -3.85 15.29 -17.79
C LEU A 371 -2.68 16.26 -17.82
N HIS A 372 -2.54 17.06 -16.77
CA HIS A 372 -1.45 17.99 -16.59
C HIS A 372 -0.13 17.24 -16.32
N VAL A 373 0.90 17.53 -17.12
CA VAL A 373 2.25 17.00 -16.96
C VAL A 373 2.97 17.77 -15.86
N LYS A 374 2.71 17.39 -14.61
CA LYS A 374 3.29 18.01 -13.41
C LYS A 374 4.81 17.89 -13.36
N HIS A 375 5.34 16.76 -13.82
CA HIS A 375 6.77 16.50 -13.89
C HIS A 375 7.11 15.63 -15.11
N VAL A 376 8.31 15.82 -15.64
CA VAL A 376 8.91 14.94 -16.64
C VAL A 376 10.26 14.48 -16.12
N GLY A 377 10.50 13.17 -16.09
CA GLY A 377 11.78 12.62 -15.65
C GLY A 377 12.96 13.14 -16.47
N GLN A 378 14.08 13.34 -15.80
CA GLN A 378 15.23 14.07 -16.36
C GLN A 378 16.36 13.17 -16.86
N TYR A 379 16.46 11.94 -16.33
CA TYR A 379 17.62 11.07 -16.50
C TYR A 379 17.23 9.60 -16.74
N GLY A 380 18.15 8.84 -17.33
CA GLY A 380 18.01 7.40 -17.54
C GLY A 380 16.78 7.02 -18.39
N ALA A 381 16.17 5.88 -18.07
CA ALA A 381 14.95 5.38 -18.70
C ALA A 381 13.73 6.29 -18.41
N HIS A 382 13.74 7.00 -17.27
CA HIS A 382 12.69 7.98 -16.95
C HIS A 382 12.75 9.26 -17.77
N ALA A 383 13.76 9.47 -18.62
CA ALA A 383 13.83 10.65 -19.48
C ALA A 383 13.17 10.44 -20.86
N ALA A 384 12.51 9.31 -21.10
CA ALA A 384 11.99 8.97 -22.42
C ALA A 384 10.96 9.99 -22.95
N ALA A 385 10.03 10.48 -22.12
CA ALA A 385 9.08 11.51 -22.53
C ALA A 385 9.76 12.85 -22.81
N LYS A 386 10.74 13.24 -21.99
CA LYS A 386 11.57 14.43 -22.24
C LYS A 386 12.29 14.34 -23.58
N LYS A 387 12.92 13.20 -23.87
CA LYS A 387 13.61 12.93 -25.15
C LYS A 387 12.65 12.94 -26.33
N ALA A 388 11.41 12.50 -26.13
CA ALA A 388 10.34 12.58 -27.12
C ALA A 388 9.80 14.01 -27.31
N GLY A 389 10.19 14.98 -26.48
CA GLY A 389 9.82 16.39 -26.61
C GLY A 389 8.68 16.85 -25.70
N VAL A 390 8.23 16.02 -24.75
CA VAL A 390 7.27 16.43 -23.71
C VAL A 390 7.94 17.41 -22.76
N GLN A 391 7.20 18.44 -22.37
CA GLN A 391 7.62 19.45 -21.41
C GLN A 391 6.74 19.41 -20.16
N LYS A 392 7.30 19.93 -19.06
CA LYS A 392 6.50 20.23 -17.88
C LYS A 392 5.40 21.23 -18.27
N ASP A 393 4.22 21.09 -17.66
CA ASP A 393 3.04 21.93 -17.86
C ASP A 393 2.33 21.74 -19.22
N ASP A 394 2.79 20.80 -20.05
CA ASP A 394 1.98 20.25 -21.15
C ASP A 394 0.68 19.63 -20.61
N ILE A 395 -0.40 19.70 -21.38
CA ILE A 395 -1.63 18.94 -21.10
C ILE A 395 -1.70 17.75 -22.04
N LEU A 396 -1.59 16.53 -21.53
CA LEU A 396 -1.80 15.31 -22.30
C LEU A 396 -3.30 15.16 -22.59
N ILE A 397 -3.66 15.22 -23.86
CA ILE A 397 -5.06 15.22 -24.34
C ILE A 397 -5.42 13.99 -25.17
N ALA A 398 -4.41 13.24 -25.62
CA ALA A 398 -4.62 11.92 -26.22
C ALA A 398 -3.43 10.99 -25.92
N PHE A 399 -3.72 9.73 -25.67
CA PHE A 399 -2.73 8.67 -25.50
C PHE A 399 -3.15 7.45 -26.31
N ASP A 400 -2.31 7.06 -27.27
CA ASP A 400 -2.52 5.85 -28.06
C ASP A 400 -3.89 5.82 -28.79
N GLY A 401 -4.25 6.96 -29.38
CA GLY A 401 -5.53 7.16 -30.07
C GLY A 401 -6.76 7.32 -29.16
N ARG A 402 -6.58 7.27 -27.83
CA ARG A 402 -7.66 7.44 -26.84
C ARG A 402 -7.67 8.85 -26.28
N THR A 403 -8.87 9.40 -26.10
CA THR A 403 -9.13 10.75 -25.57
C THR A 403 -10.08 10.72 -24.36
N ASP A 404 -10.31 9.54 -23.78
CA ASP A 404 -11.26 9.27 -22.70
C ASP A 404 -10.56 8.68 -21.46
N LEU A 405 -9.23 8.80 -21.38
CA LEU A 405 -8.43 8.36 -20.23
C LEU A 405 -8.32 9.50 -19.20
N LEU A 406 -9.20 9.47 -18.20
CA LEU A 406 -9.40 10.60 -17.29
C LEU A 406 -8.43 10.63 -16.10
N ARG A 407 -7.70 9.54 -15.85
CA ARG A 407 -6.72 9.43 -14.75
C ARG A 407 -5.39 8.87 -15.25
N GLU A 408 -4.31 9.13 -14.51
CA GLU A 408 -3.01 8.50 -14.78
C GLU A 408 -3.10 6.97 -14.71
N ALA A 409 -3.90 6.42 -13.79
CA ALA A 409 -4.16 4.99 -13.71
C ALA A 409 -4.80 4.42 -15.00
N ASP A 410 -5.63 5.18 -15.70
CA ASP A 410 -6.25 4.76 -16.96
C ASP A 410 -5.21 4.71 -18.09
N VAL A 411 -4.25 5.65 -18.08
CA VAL A 411 -3.08 5.65 -18.99
C VAL A 411 -2.19 4.44 -18.71
N PHE A 412 -1.88 4.14 -17.44
CA PHE A 412 -1.12 2.94 -17.07
C PHE A 412 -1.80 1.68 -17.58
N ARG A 413 -3.11 1.54 -17.36
CA ARG A 413 -3.88 0.39 -17.84
C ARG A 413 -3.82 0.26 -19.35
N GLN A 414 -4.08 1.34 -20.10
CA GLN A 414 -4.02 1.33 -21.55
C GLN A 414 -2.64 0.87 -22.05
N GLY A 415 -1.55 1.48 -21.54
CA GLY A 415 -0.20 1.15 -21.97
C GLY A 415 0.23 -0.27 -21.59
N MET A 416 -0.04 -0.71 -20.36
CA MET A 416 0.38 -2.03 -19.88
C MET A 416 -0.40 -3.19 -20.50
N TRP A 417 -1.64 -2.94 -20.93
CA TRP A 417 -2.50 -3.96 -21.52
C TRP A 417 -2.31 -4.09 -23.03
N GLN A 418 -2.21 -2.96 -23.74
CA GLN A 418 -2.24 -2.94 -25.21
C GLN A 418 -0.85 -2.96 -25.85
N ARG A 419 0.20 -2.67 -25.08
CA ARG A 419 1.54 -2.45 -25.64
C ARG A 419 2.61 -3.30 -24.98
N LYS A 420 3.61 -3.65 -25.78
CA LYS A 420 4.80 -4.41 -25.37
C LYS A 420 6.02 -3.49 -25.23
N PRO A 421 7.03 -3.88 -24.42
CA PRO A 421 8.30 -3.17 -24.42
C PRO A 421 8.89 -3.03 -25.83
N GLY A 422 9.45 -1.86 -26.14
CA GLY A 422 10.05 -1.54 -27.44
C GLY A 422 9.07 -1.01 -28.49
N GLU A 423 7.75 -1.19 -28.29
CA GLU A 423 6.75 -0.51 -29.10
C GLU A 423 6.72 0.99 -28.79
N SER A 424 6.03 1.76 -29.63
CA SER A 424 5.81 3.19 -29.38
C SER A 424 4.35 3.56 -29.60
N VAL A 425 3.88 4.54 -28.83
CA VAL A 425 2.52 5.09 -28.93
C VAL A 425 2.58 6.55 -29.35
N LEU A 426 1.59 6.97 -30.14
CA LEU A 426 1.40 8.38 -30.45
C LEU A 426 0.68 9.03 -29.28
N ILE A 427 1.25 10.10 -28.74
CA ILE A 427 0.61 10.97 -27.76
C ILE A 427 0.35 12.34 -28.36
N THR A 428 -0.71 13.00 -27.91
CA THR A 428 -0.97 14.41 -28.24
C THR A 428 -0.99 15.23 -26.97
N VAL A 429 -0.18 16.28 -26.95
CA VAL A 429 -0.15 17.27 -25.87
C VAL A 429 -0.62 18.63 -26.36
N SER A 430 -1.32 19.39 -25.51
CA SER A 430 -1.57 20.80 -25.71
C SER A 430 -0.49 21.61 -25.00
N ARG A 431 0.21 22.47 -25.74
CA ARG A 431 1.23 23.38 -25.24
C ARG A 431 0.92 24.78 -25.73
N ASN A 432 0.62 25.70 -24.81
CA ASN A 432 0.21 27.07 -25.14
C ASN A 432 -0.94 27.11 -26.16
N GLY A 433 -1.93 26.22 -25.99
CA GLY A 433 -3.09 26.09 -26.88
C GLY A 433 -2.84 25.39 -28.22
N LYS A 434 -1.59 24.99 -28.52
CA LYS A 434 -1.24 24.24 -29.74
C LYS A 434 -1.15 22.76 -29.45
N GLN A 435 -1.77 21.95 -30.31
CA GLN A 435 -1.66 20.49 -30.24
C GLN A 435 -0.35 20.04 -30.90
N ILE A 436 0.40 19.20 -30.19
CA ILE A 436 1.68 18.65 -30.62
C ILE A 436 1.60 17.14 -30.50
N GLN A 437 1.85 16.44 -31.61
CA GLN A 437 1.93 14.98 -31.65
C GLN A 437 3.37 14.54 -31.42
N LEU A 438 3.57 13.60 -30.50
CA LEU A 438 4.89 13.07 -30.13
C LEU A 438 4.85 11.54 -30.10
N GLN A 439 5.96 10.91 -30.49
CA GLN A 439 6.12 9.46 -30.41
C GLN A 439 6.77 9.08 -29.08
N LEU A 440 6.05 8.34 -28.24
CA LEU A 440 6.51 7.91 -26.92
C LEU A 440 6.85 6.41 -26.93
N PRO A 441 8.10 6.00 -26.61
CA PRO A 441 8.45 4.59 -26.54
C PRO A 441 7.95 3.94 -25.23
N MET A 442 7.39 2.74 -25.34
CA MET A 442 7.06 1.89 -24.20
C MET A 442 8.34 1.23 -23.67
N GLN A 443 8.73 1.56 -22.44
CA GLN A 443 9.95 1.04 -21.84
C GLN A 443 9.73 -0.35 -21.22
N GLU A 444 10.82 -1.08 -21.06
CA GLU A 444 10.88 -2.25 -20.16
C GLU A 444 10.59 -1.85 -18.73
#